data_AF-A0A2H0YFE6-F1
#
_entry.id   AF-A0A2H0YFE6-F1
#
_cell.length_a   1.000
_cell.length_b   1.000
_cell.length_c   1.000
_cell.angle_alpha   90.00
_cell.angle_beta   90.00
_cell.angle_gamma   90.00
#
_symmetry.space_group_name_H-M   'P 1'
#
loop_
_entity.id
_entity.type
_entity.pdbx_description
1 polymer ?
#
loop_
_entity_poly.entity_id
_entity_poly.type
_entity_poly.pdbx_seq_one_letter_code
_entity_poly.pdbx_strand_id
1 'polypeptide(L)'
;MKDIQREILLGFWKIHILHHASEGPVVGHWMLNELRRHGYDVSPGTVYPLLGRMLERGWLRCEVDPSGGLRARKEYYLTQKGKKVLAVVKKQLLELYKELHDHPGKEVKT
;
A
#
# COMPACT_ATOMS: atom_id res chain seq x y z
N MET A 1 17.08 -2.14 -11.17
CA MET A 1 15.93 -1.45 -10.54
C MET A 1 14.69 -2.33 -10.36
N LYS A 2 14.37 -3.25 -11.30
CA LYS A 2 13.21 -4.15 -11.16
C LYS A 2 13.25 -5.00 -9.87
N ASP A 3 14.45 -5.40 -9.43
CA ASP A 3 14.61 -6.20 -8.21
C ASP A 3 14.26 -5.39 -6.95
N ILE A 4 14.75 -4.14 -6.87
CA ILE A 4 14.36 -3.19 -5.81
C ILE A 4 12.84 -2.98 -5.77
N GLN A 5 12.19 -2.85 -6.93
CA GLN A 5 10.73 -2.73 -6.99
C GLN A 5 10.03 -3.95 -6.38
N ARG A 6 10.49 -5.16 -6.73
CA ARG A 6 9.85 -6.41 -6.30
C ARG A 6 10.12 -6.75 -4.84
N GLU A 7 11.36 -6.55 -4.40
CA GLU A 7 11.81 -6.96 -3.06
C GLU A 7 11.49 -5.91 -1.99
N ILE A 8 11.60 -4.61 -2.32
CA ILE A 8 11.49 -3.52 -1.35
C ILE A 8 10.23 -2.69 -1.60
N LEU A 9 10.10 -2.07 -2.78
CA LEU A 9 9.07 -1.06 -3.01
C LEU A 9 7.64 -1.62 -3.04
N LEU A 10 7.48 -2.90 -3.40
CA LEU A 10 6.19 -3.58 -3.34
C LEU A 10 5.64 -3.65 -1.90
N GLY A 11 6.53 -3.66 -0.90
CA GLY A 11 6.16 -3.45 0.50
C GLY A 11 5.56 -2.07 0.71
N PHE A 12 6.26 -1.02 0.27
CA PHE A 12 5.83 0.38 0.43
C PHE A 12 4.52 0.70 -0.29
N TRP A 13 4.29 0.14 -1.47
CA TRP A 13 3.02 0.33 -2.19
C TRP A 13 1.82 -0.19 -1.38
N LYS A 14 1.96 -1.33 -0.70
CA LYS A 14 0.91 -1.84 0.20
C LYS A 14 0.64 -0.87 1.33
N ILE A 15 1.68 -0.23 1.86
CA ILE A 15 1.56 0.75 2.95
C ILE A 15 0.79 1.98 2.49
N HIS A 16 1.12 2.53 1.32
CA HIS A 16 0.35 3.63 0.71
C HIS A 16 -1.12 3.26 0.52
N ILE A 17 -1.41 2.07 -0.01
CA ILE A 17 -2.77 1.60 -0.19
C ILE A 17 -3.51 1.50 1.15
N LEU A 18 -2.91 0.89 2.18
CA LEU A 18 -3.52 0.80 3.51
C LEU A 18 -3.74 2.18 4.13
N HIS A 19 -2.79 3.09 3.96
CA HIS A 19 -2.87 4.45 4.48
C HIS A 19 -4.03 5.22 3.85
N HIS A 20 -4.13 5.28 2.52
CA HIS A 20 -5.24 5.99 1.88
C HIS A 20 -6.58 5.31 2.11
N ALA A 21 -6.62 3.96 2.17
CA ALA A 21 -7.83 3.24 2.54
C ALA A 21 -8.28 3.52 3.99
N SER A 22 -7.39 4.03 4.85
CA SER A 22 -7.74 4.49 6.20
C SER A 22 -8.37 5.88 6.23
N GLU A 23 -8.18 6.68 5.18
CA GLU A 23 -8.72 8.04 5.02
C GLU A 23 -10.06 8.02 4.28
N GLY A 24 -10.25 7.08 3.36
CA GLY A 24 -11.49 6.89 2.61
C GLY A 24 -11.40 5.72 1.62
N PRO A 25 -12.48 5.42 0.88
CA PRO A 25 -12.44 4.39 -0.15
C PRO A 25 -11.40 4.71 -1.22
N VAL A 26 -10.62 3.70 -1.59
CA VAL A 26 -9.62 3.79 -2.66
C VAL A 26 -10.20 3.29 -3.97
N VAL A 27 -9.94 4.00 -5.07
CA VAL A 27 -10.21 3.52 -6.44
C VAL A 27 -8.90 3.07 -7.06
N GLY A 28 -8.89 1.90 -7.71
CA GLY A 28 -7.66 1.34 -8.29
C GLY A 28 -6.94 2.28 -9.26
N HIS A 29 -7.68 2.98 -10.13
CA HIS A 29 -7.07 3.95 -11.06
C HIS A 29 -6.49 5.18 -10.35
N TRP A 30 -7.19 5.71 -9.34
CA TRP A 30 -6.67 6.82 -8.54
C TRP A 30 -5.38 6.41 -7.81
N MET A 31 -5.36 5.22 -7.20
CA MET A 31 -4.20 4.71 -6.48
C MET A 31 -3.00 4.46 -7.41
N LEU A 32 -3.25 4.01 -8.63
CA LEU A 32 -2.20 3.89 -9.65
C LEU A 32 -1.53 5.24 -9.91
N ASN A 33 -2.33 6.31 -10.06
CA ASN A 33 -1.81 7.65 -10.31
C ASN A 33 -1.09 8.22 -9.08
N GLU A 34 -1.60 7.98 -7.87
CA GLU A 34 -0.94 8.47 -6.65
C GLU A 34 0.42 7.79 -6.42
N LEU A 35 0.52 6.47 -6.65
CA LEU A 35 1.82 5.78 -6.61
C LEU A 35 2.81 6.36 -7.63
N ARG A 36 2.36 6.70 -8.84
CA ARG A 36 3.21 7.36 -9.85
C ARG A 36 3.66 8.74 -9.41
N ARG A 37 2.77 9.49 -8.74
CA ARG A 37 3.08 10.81 -8.17
C ARG A 37 4.18 10.75 -7.10
N HIS A 38 4.26 9.63 -6.38
CA HIS A 38 5.35 9.33 -5.43
C HIS A 38 6.64 8.80 -6.10
N GLY A 39 6.73 8.81 -7.43
CA GLY A 39 7.93 8.41 -8.18
C GLY A 39 8.04 6.91 -8.45
N TYR A 40 6.98 6.13 -8.21
CA TYR A 40 7.00 4.70 -8.51
C TYR A 40 6.65 4.42 -9.97
N ASP A 41 7.48 3.62 -10.64
CA ASP A 41 7.17 3.04 -11.94
C ASP A 41 6.22 1.83 -11.75
N VAL A 42 4.92 2.13 -11.78
CA VAL A 42 3.81 1.16 -11.62
C VAL A 42 2.91 1.14 -12.84
N SER A 43 2.39 -0.05 -13.14
CA SER A 43 1.42 -0.30 -14.20
C SER A 43 0.10 -0.85 -13.65
N PRO A 44 -1.00 -0.78 -14.43
CA PRO A 44 -2.23 -1.50 -14.12
C PRO A 44 -2.00 -2.99 -13.82
N GLY A 45 -1.16 -3.66 -14.61
CA GLY A 45 -0.80 -5.08 -14.44
C GLY A 45 -0.06 -5.38 -13.14
N THR A 46 0.40 -4.36 -12.42
CA THR A 46 1.05 -4.49 -11.11
C THR A 46 0.08 -4.16 -9.97
N VAL A 47 -0.67 -3.06 -10.10
CA VAL A 47 -1.56 -2.55 -9.04
C VAL A 47 -2.78 -3.43 -8.84
N TYR A 48 -3.45 -3.88 -9.90
CA TYR A 48 -4.67 -4.68 -9.75
C TYR A 48 -4.41 -6.05 -9.13
N PRO A 49 -3.37 -6.82 -9.54
CA PRO A 49 -3.00 -8.04 -8.82
C PRO A 49 -2.57 -7.78 -7.37
N LEU A 50 -1.94 -6.64 -7.08
CA LEU A 50 -1.58 -6.27 -5.71
C LEU A 50 -2.83 -6.06 -4.84
N LEU A 51 -3.82 -5.30 -5.33
CA LEU A 51 -5.11 -5.12 -4.67
C LEU A 51 -5.81 -6.46 -4.44
N GLY A 52 -5.80 -7.36 -5.44
CA GLY A 52 -6.31 -8.73 -5.31
C GLY A 52 -5.69 -9.49 -4.13
N ARG A 53 -4.35 -9.52 -4.04
CA ARG A 53 -3.65 -10.15 -2.91
C ARG A 53 -3.98 -9.51 -1.56
N MET A 54 -4.25 -8.20 -1.52
CA MET A 54 -4.63 -7.51 -0.28
C MET A 54 -6.08 -7.83 0.14
N LEU A 55 -6.98 -8.06 -0.83
CA LEU A 55 -8.33 -8.58 -0.57
C LEU A 55 -8.27 -10.02 -0.04
N GLU A 56 -7.50 -10.91 -0.69
CA GLU A 56 -7.30 -12.31 -0.27
C GLU A 56 -6.76 -12.40 1.16
N ARG A 57 -5.85 -11.49 1.53
CA ARG A 57 -5.31 -11.40 2.90
C ARG A 57 -6.30 -10.83 3.92
N GLY A 58 -7.45 -10.33 3.46
CA GLY A 58 -8.47 -9.68 4.27
C GLY A 58 -8.05 -8.32 4.81
N TRP A 59 -7.04 -7.68 4.21
CA TRP A 59 -6.59 -6.34 4.62
C TRP A 59 -7.49 -5.25 4.04
N LEU A 60 -8.04 -5.52 2.86
CA LEU A 60 -9.05 -4.71 2.20
C LEU A 60 -10.34 -5.52 2.03
N ARG A 61 -11.44 -4.81 1.81
CA ARG A 61 -12.69 -5.33 1.26
C ARG A 61 -13.04 -4.50 0.04
N CYS A 62 -13.77 -5.07 -0.92
CA CYS A 62 -14.17 -4.40 -2.15
C CYS A 62 -15.69 -4.28 -2.20
N GLU A 63 -16.18 -3.11 -2.57
CA GLU A 63 -17.56 -2.91 -3.02
C GLU A 63 -17.53 -2.62 -4.53
N VAL A 64 -18.54 -3.12 -5.23
CA VAL A 64 -18.67 -2.99 -6.69
C VAL A 64 -20.03 -2.38 -6.97
N ASP A 65 -20.06 -1.32 -7.79
CA ASP A 65 -21.31 -0.71 -8.22
C ASP A 65 -22.16 -1.73 -9.01
N PRO A 66 -23.34 -2.15 -8.49
CA PRO A 66 -24.17 -3.15 -9.15
C PRO A 66 -24.67 -2.72 -10.54
N SER A 67 -24.72 -1.41 -10.81
CA SER A 67 -25.27 -0.84 -12.05
C SER A 67 -24.27 -0.78 -13.20
N GLY A 68 -22.97 -0.93 -12.93
CA GLY A 68 -21.90 -0.69 -13.92
C GLY A 68 -21.50 -1.88 -14.80
N GLY A 69 -22.10 -3.05 -14.61
CA GLY A 69 -21.76 -4.27 -15.35
C GLY A 69 -20.26 -4.59 -15.34
N LEU A 70 -19.69 -4.94 -16.49
CA LEU A 70 -18.25 -5.27 -16.61
C LEU A 70 -17.30 -4.08 -16.31
N ARG A 71 -17.79 -2.84 -16.34
CA ARG A 71 -17.01 -1.63 -16.06
C ARG A 71 -17.34 -1.02 -14.70
N ALA A 72 -18.05 -1.76 -13.84
CA ALA A 72 -18.40 -1.30 -12.52
C ALA A 72 -17.18 -0.84 -11.73
N ARG A 73 -17.30 0.36 -11.15
CA ARG A 73 -16.25 0.95 -10.32
C ARG A 73 -16.09 0.09 -9.07
N LYS A 74 -14.84 -0.24 -8.77
CA LYS A 74 -14.44 -0.97 -7.56
C LYS A 74 -13.89 0.01 -6.54
N GLU A 75 -14.50 0.03 -5.36
CA GLU A 75 -14.03 0.79 -4.21
C GLU A 75 -13.46 -0.16 -3.17
N TYR A 76 -12.25 0.12 -2.72
CA TYR A 76 -11.52 -0.68 -1.76
C TYR A 76 -11.51 0.03 -0.41
N TYR A 77 -11.97 -0.66 0.62
CA TYR A 77 -12.06 -0.12 1.98
C TYR A 77 -11.11 -0.89 2.90
N LEU A 78 -10.53 -0.18 3.86
CA LEU A 78 -9.71 -0.81 4.89
C LEU A 78 -10.57 -1.63 5.84
N THR A 79 -10.15 -2.87 6.12
CA THR A 79 -10.82 -3.73 7.10
C THR A 79 -10.24 -3.52 8.50
N GLN A 80 -10.86 -4.13 9.53
CA GLN A 80 -10.28 -4.16 10.88
C GLN A 80 -8.92 -4.87 10.92
N LYS A 81 -8.75 -5.94 10.13
CA LYS A 81 -7.45 -6.62 9.99
C LYS A 81 -6.43 -5.71 9.31
N GLY A 82 -6.84 -5.00 8.25
CA GLY A 82 -6.01 -4.00 7.58
C GLY A 82 -5.56 -2.87 8.51
N LYS A 83 -6.45 -2.36 9.36
CA LYS A 83 -6.12 -1.35 10.39
C LYS A 83 -5.02 -1.83 11.35
N LYS A 84 -5.11 -3.07 11.83
CA LYS A 84 -4.08 -3.68 12.70
C LYS A 84 -2.74 -3.79 11.97
N VAL A 85 -2.74 -4.23 10.71
CA VAL A 85 -1.52 -4.30 9.88
C VAL A 85 -0.90 -2.91 9.70
N LEU A 86 -1.71 -1.90 9.35
CA LEU A 86 -1.22 -0.54 9.18
C LEU A 86 -0.60 0.03 10.46
N ALA A 87 -1.20 -0.24 11.62
CA ALA A 87 -0.66 0.21 12.91
C ALA A 87 0.73 -0.39 13.20
N VAL A 88 0.90 -1.70 12.97
CA VAL A 88 2.21 -2.38 13.13
C VAL A 88 3.25 -1.75 12.21
N VAL A 89 2.90 -1.56 10.93
CA VAL A 89 3.85 -1.02 9.95
C VAL A 89 4.19 0.44 10.21
N LYS A 90 3.22 1.28 10.64
CA LYS A 90 3.49 2.67 11.03
C LYS A 90 4.50 2.77 12.17
N LYS A 91 4.42 1.88 13.16
CA LYS A 91 5.39 1.82 14.27
C LYS A 91 6.81 1.55 13.75
N GLN A 92 6.95 0.54 12.89
CA GLN A 92 8.25 0.15 12.32
C GLN A 92 8.83 1.22 11.38
N LEU A 93 7.98 1.88 10.58
CA LEU A 93 8.43 2.99 9.74
C LEU A 93 8.92 4.19 10.56
N LEU A 94 8.25 4.51 11.67
CA LEU A 94 8.68 5.60 12.55
C LEU A 94 10.03 5.29 13.20
N GLU A 95 10.24 4.05 13.64
CA GLU A 95 11.52 3.60 14.19
C GLU A 95 12.64 3.71 13.16
N LEU A 96 12.45 3.15 11.97
CA LEU A 96 13.42 3.25 10.87
C LEU A 96 13.69 4.71 10.48
N TYR A 97 12.66 5.55 10.42
CA TYR A 97 12.82 6.97 10.11
C TYR A 97 13.74 7.67 11.11
N LYS A 98 13.54 7.43 12.41
CA LYS A 98 14.39 7.97 13.47
C LYS A 98 15.83 7.48 13.35
N GLU A 99 16.06 6.20 13.03
CA GLU A 99 17.41 5.67 12.84
C GLU A 99 18.13 6.38 11.69
N LEU A 100 17.43 6.59 10.57
CA LEU A 100 18.01 7.19 9.37
C LEU A 100 18.26 8.70 9.49
N HIS A 101 17.55 9.42 10.37
CA HIS A 101 17.61 10.89 10.45
C HIS A 101 18.13 11.43 11.80
N ASP A 102 17.84 10.75 12.90
CA ASP A 102 18.16 11.23 14.25
C ASP A 102 19.48 10.64 14.78
N HIS A 103 19.98 9.54 14.20
CA HIS A 103 21.22 8.85 14.61
C HIS A 103 22.10 8.40 13.42
N PRO A 104 22.82 9.32 12.73
CA PRO A 104 23.67 8.96 11.58
C PRO A 104 24.94 8.15 11.93
N GLY A 105 25.00 7.46 13.07
CA GLY A 105 26.16 6.68 13.48
C GLY A 105 26.05 6.08 14.87
N LYS A 106 25.17 5.10 15.07
CA LYS A 106 25.43 4.11 16.13
C LYS A 106 26.23 2.99 15.50
N GLU A 107 27.49 2.88 15.93
CA GLU A 107 28.35 1.74 15.63
C GLU A 107 27.56 0.45 15.79
N VAL A 108 27.69 -0.39 14.77
CA VAL A 108 27.23 -1.77 14.77
C VAL A 108 27.78 -2.43 16.03
N LYS A 109 26.92 -2.71 17.00
CA LYS A 109 27.28 -3.61 18.10
C LYS A 109 27.38 -5.01 17.50
N THR A 110 28.60 -5.40 17.14
CA THR A 110 29.05 -6.79 16.96
C THR A 110 28.76 -7.62 18.19
#